data_AF-A0A7K5R840-F1
#
_entry.id   AF-A0A7K5R840-F1
#
_cell.length_a   1.000
_cell.length_b   1.000
_cell.length_c   1.000
_cell.angle_alpha   90.00
_cell.angle_beta   90.00
_cell.angle_gamma   90.00
#
_symmetry.space_group_name_H-M   'P 1'
#
loop_
_entity.id
_entity.type
_entity.pdbx_description
1 polymer ?
#
loop_
_entity_poly.entity_id
_entity_poly.type
_entity_poly.pdbx_seq_one_letter_code
_entity_poly.pdbx_strand_id
1 'polypeptide(L)'
;QHVDVQNFSGSWGSGLAFCALLHSFFPDAFDFAALEPSARRDNFALAFATAEERAGCAPLLEVEDMVRLPVPDAKCVYTYVQELYRCLVAKGLVKTKKR
;
A
#
# COMPACT_ATOMS: atom_id res chain seq x y z
N GLN A 1 -2.55 1.79 15.27
CA GLN A 1 -3.08 0.56 14.67
C GLN A 1 -1.96 -0.49 14.61
N HIS A 2 -2.24 -1.76 14.90
CA HIS A 2 -1.28 -2.87 14.75
C HIS A 2 -1.54 -3.57 13.41
N VAL A 3 -0.54 -3.63 12.54
CA VAL A 3 -0.61 -4.33 11.24
C VAL A 3 0.40 -5.45 11.27
N ASP A 4 -0.08 -6.68 11.10
CA ASP A 4 0.76 -7.87 10.99
C ASP A 4 0.69 -8.41 9.56
N VAL A 5 1.83 -8.40 8.85
CA VAL A 5 1.92 -8.81 7.45
C VAL A 5 2.59 -10.17 7.36
N GLN A 6 1.78 -11.22 7.19
CA GLN A 6 2.23 -12.62 7.16
C GLN A 6 2.27 -13.21 5.73
N ASN A 7 1.65 -12.53 4.76
CA ASN A 7 1.56 -12.97 3.37
C ASN A 7 1.28 -11.78 2.45
N PHE A 8 1.30 -12.01 1.14
CA PHE A 8 0.89 -11.05 0.12
C PHE A 8 -0.60 -11.15 -0.26
N SER A 9 -1.45 -11.78 0.56
CA SER A 9 -2.88 -11.92 0.26
C SER A 9 -3.73 -11.35 1.38
N GLY A 10 -4.25 -12.19 2.28
CA GLY A 10 -5.21 -11.80 3.33
C GLY A 10 -4.71 -10.67 4.24
N SER A 11 -3.39 -10.61 4.51
CA SER A 11 -2.80 -9.53 5.33
C SER A 11 -2.97 -8.14 4.72
N TRP A 12 -3.21 -8.06 3.41
CA TRP A 12 -3.40 -6.81 2.67
C TRP A 12 -4.87 -6.50 2.40
N GLY A 13 -5.78 -7.41 2.74
CA GLY A 13 -7.21 -7.31 2.40
C GLY A 13 -7.92 -6.11 3.04
N SER A 14 -7.43 -5.59 4.17
CA SER A 14 -8.00 -4.41 4.83
C SER A 14 -7.55 -3.07 4.24
N GLY A 15 -6.54 -3.07 3.36
CA GLY A 15 -5.87 -1.86 2.87
C GLY A 15 -4.88 -1.23 3.85
N LEU A 16 -4.95 -1.56 5.16
CA LEU A 16 -4.08 -0.98 6.18
C LEU A 16 -2.60 -1.30 5.97
N ALA A 17 -2.26 -2.45 5.39
CA ALA A 17 -0.88 -2.77 5.06
C ALA A 17 -0.29 -1.81 4.02
N PHE A 18 -1.08 -1.40 3.02
CA PHE A 18 -0.66 -0.37 2.07
C PHE A 18 -0.51 1.00 2.74
N CYS A 19 -1.49 1.39 3.55
CA CYS A 19 -1.42 2.65 4.30
C CYS A 19 -0.21 2.70 5.25
N ALA A 20 0.06 1.62 5.98
CA ALA A 20 1.20 1.53 6.89
C ALA A 20 2.54 1.64 6.14
N LEU A 21 2.65 0.95 5.00
CA LEU A 21 3.83 1.03 4.15
C LEU A 21 4.07 2.46 3.68
N LEU A 22 3.05 3.14 3.15
CA LEU A 22 3.18 4.51 2.66
C LEU A 22 3.46 5.51 3.77
N HIS A 23 2.77 5.38 4.91
CA HIS A 23 2.99 6.24 6.08
C HIS A 23 4.42 6.11 6.63
N SER A 24 5.10 4.97 6.44
CA SER A 24 6.52 4.83 6.82
C SER A 24 7.47 5.72 5.99
N PHE A 25 7.08 6.08 4.77
CA PHE A 25 7.83 6.99 3.89
C PHE A 25 7.28 8.43 3.91
N PHE A 26 5.97 8.59 4.12
CA PHE A 26 5.24 9.86 4.09
C PHE A 26 4.35 9.97 5.34
N PRO A 27 4.93 10.18 6.54
CA PRO A 27 4.17 10.22 7.80
C PRO A 27 3.21 11.42 7.88
N ASP A 28 3.38 12.40 7.02
CA ASP A 28 2.56 13.61 6.90
C ASP A 28 1.43 13.49 5.85
N ALA A 29 1.33 12.35 5.14
CA ALA A 29 0.33 12.18 4.09
C ALA A 29 -1.10 12.04 4.63
N PHE A 30 -1.27 11.38 5.77
CA PHE A 30 -2.57 11.16 6.42
C PHE A 30 -2.38 10.65 7.86
N ASP A 31 -3.42 10.78 8.69
CA ASP A 31 -3.42 10.22 10.04
C ASP A 31 -3.69 8.71 10.02
N PHE A 32 -2.63 7.91 10.13
CA PHE A 32 -2.74 6.44 10.17
C PHE A 32 -3.46 5.92 11.43
N ALA A 33 -3.46 6.65 12.54
CA ALA A 33 -4.11 6.21 13.78
C ALA A 33 -5.64 6.22 13.66
N ALA A 34 -6.17 7.14 12.85
CA ALA A 34 -7.60 7.29 12.58
C ALA A 34 -8.19 6.29 11.58
N LEU A 35 -7.35 5.46 10.93
CA LEU A 35 -7.82 4.49 9.94
C LEU A 35 -8.41 3.23 10.60
N GLU A 36 -9.53 2.78 10.04
CA GLU A 36 -10.27 1.61 10.53
C GLU A 36 -10.15 0.41 9.58
N PRO A 37 -9.89 -0.82 10.06
CA PRO A 37 -9.76 -2.00 9.21
C PRO A 37 -11.03 -2.34 8.39
N SER A 38 -12.20 -1.94 8.88
CA SER A 38 -13.49 -2.14 8.22
C SER A 38 -13.71 -1.19 7.03
N ALA A 39 -13.05 -0.03 7.02
CA ALA A 39 -13.11 0.98 5.96
C ALA A 39 -12.22 0.62 4.76
N ARG A 40 -12.32 -0.64 4.29
CA ARG A 40 -11.43 -1.22 3.26
C ARG A 40 -11.32 -0.35 2.01
N ARG A 41 -12.46 0.11 1.51
CA ARG A 41 -12.55 0.94 0.30
C ARG A 41 -11.74 2.23 0.46
N ASP A 42 -11.94 2.92 1.56
CA ASP A 42 -11.29 4.20 1.85
C ASP A 42 -9.79 3.99 2.08
N ASN A 43 -9.40 2.91 2.77
CA ASN A 43 -8.00 2.55 2.98
C ASN A 43 -7.27 2.30 1.64
N PHE A 44 -7.86 1.51 0.74
CA PHE A 44 -7.27 1.28 -0.58
C PHE A 44 -7.20 2.56 -1.41
N ALA A 45 -8.28 3.33 -1.46
CA ALA A 45 -8.32 4.59 -2.21
C ALA A 45 -7.27 5.59 -1.70
N LEU A 46 -7.18 5.76 -0.38
CA LEU A 46 -6.19 6.63 0.26
C LEU A 46 -4.76 6.19 -0.05
N ALA A 47 -4.48 4.88 0.09
CA ALA A 47 -3.15 4.35 -0.19
C ALA A 47 -2.75 4.56 -1.65
N PHE A 48 -3.61 4.18 -2.59
CA PHE A 48 -3.30 4.28 -4.02
C PHE A 48 -3.16 5.74 -4.48
N ALA A 49 -4.04 6.64 -4.02
CA ALA A 49 -3.91 8.07 -4.29
C ALA A 49 -2.61 8.66 -3.71
N THR A 50 -2.26 8.28 -2.48
CA THR A 50 -1.00 8.75 -1.85
C THR A 50 0.22 8.23 -2.59
N ALA A 51 0.21 6.96 -3.03
CA ALA A 51 1.29 6.37 -3.81
C ALA A 51 1.49 7.10 -5.14
N GLU A 52 0.40 7.45 -5.82
CA GLU A 52 0.45 8.21 -7.07
C GLU A 52 0.98 9.63 -6.83
N GLU A 53 0.41 10.37 -5.88
CA GLU A 53 0.79 11.76 -5.60
C GLU A 53 2.22 11.91 -5.07
N ARG A 54 2.59 11.09 -4.08
CA ARG A 54 3.87 11.23 -3.36
C ARG A 54 4.98 10.41 -4.01
N ALA A 55 4.69 9.17 -4.36
CA ALA A 55 5.65 8.23 -4.93
C ALA A 55 5.66 8.20 -6.46
N GLY A 56 4.71 8.85 -7.14
CA GLY A 56 4.62 8.82 -8.61
C GLY A 56 4.34 7.40 -9.13
N CYS A 57 3.75 6.54 -8.30
CA CYS A 57 3.47 5.15 -8.61
C CYS A 57 2.04 5.03 -9.10
N ALA A 58 1.85 4.68 -10.38
CA ALA A 58 0.52 4.45 -10.92
C ALA A 58 -0.16 3.26 -10.21
N PRO A 59 -1.47 3.34 -9.91
CA PRO A 59 -2.21 2.22 -9.35
C PRO A 59 -2.36 1.09 -10.37
N LEU A 60 -1.75 -0.07 -10.11
CA LEU A 60 -1.95 -1.29 -10.91
C LEU A 60 -3.15 -2.11 -10.43
N LEU A 61 -3.71 -1.76 -9.27
CA LEU A 61 -4.84 -2.43 -8.64
C LEU A 61 -5.99 -1.44 -8.56
N GLU A 62 -7.18 -1.89 -8.93
CA GLU A 62 -8.40 -1.10 -8.77
C GLU A 62 -8.99 -1.31 -7.37
N VAL A 63 -9.48 -0.23 -6.77
CA VAL A 63 -10.11 -0.29 -5.44
C VAL A 63 -11.31 -1.26 -5.45
N GLU A 64 -12.12 -1.23 -6.50
CA GLU A 64 -13.30 -2.11 -6.63
C GLU A 64 -12.94 -3.59 -6.60
N ASP A 65 -11.92 -3.98 -7.35
CA ASP A 65 -11.46 -5.38 -7.41
C ASP A 65 -10.93 -5.85 -6.05
N MET A 66 -10.19 -4.95 -5.37
CA MET A 66 -9.60 -5.24 -4.06
C MET A 66 -10.66 -5.37 -2.96
N VAL A 67 -11.77 -4.63 -3.03
CA VAL A 67 -12.87 -4.76 -2.06
C VAL A 67 -13.82 -5.90 -2.39
N ARG A 68 -14.01 -6.21 -3.68
CA ARG A 68 -14.93 -7.25 -4.17
C ARG A 68 -14.56 -8.64 -3.66
N LEU A 69 -13.26 -8.94 -3.59
CA LEU A 69 -12.77 -10.20 -3.03
C LEU A 69 -12.42 -10.03 -1.55
N PRO A 70 -12.83 -10.95 -0.65
CA PRO A 70 -12.44 -10.91 0.76
C PRO A 70 -10.92 -11.03 0.95
N VAL A 71 -10.26 -11.76 0.04
CA VAL A 71 -8.81 -11.99 0.05
C VAL A 71 -8.27 -11.65 -1.34
N PRO A 72 -7.33 -10.69 -1.45
CA PRO A 72 -6.75 -10.34 -2.74
C PRO A 72 -5.77 -11.42 -3.24
N ASP A 73 -5.59 -11.49 -4.56
CA ASP A 73 -4.62 -12.39 -5.17
C ASP A 73 -3.18 -12.00 -4.81
N ALA A 74 -2.38 -12.98 -4.39
CA ALA A 74 -1.04 -12.74 -3.90
C ALA A 74 -0.08 -12.21 -4.97
N LYS A 75 -0.25 -12.62 -6.23
CA LYS A 75 0.60 -12.14 -7.33
C LYS A 75 0.26 -10.70 -7.68
N CYS A 76 -1.01 -10.33 -7.68
CA CYS A 76 -1.46 -8.96 -7.88
C CYS A 76 -0.88 -8.01 -6.82
N VAL A 77 -1.02 -8.35 -5.53
CA VAL A 77 -0.45 -7.56 -4.43
C VAL A 77 1.07 -7.51 -4.52
N TYR A 78 1.75 -8.64 -4.72
CA TYR A 78 3.20 -8.68 -4.85
C TYR A 78 3.68 -7.78 -6.01
N THR A 79 3.01 -7.86 -7.16
CA THR A 79 3.37 -7.06 -8.35
C THR A 79 3.24 -5.57 -8.06
N TYR A 80 2.16 -5.17 -7.38
CA TYR A 80 1.97 -3.76 -7.01
C TYR A 80 2.98 -3.28 -5.97
N VAL A 81 3.26 -4.07 -4.93
CA VAL A 81 4.29 -3.73 -3.91
C VAL A 81 5.68 -3.65 -4.54
N GLN A 82 6.00 -4.54 -5.48
CA GLN A 82 7.25 -4.52 -6.24
C GLN A 82 7.37 -3.23 -7.07
N GLU A 83 6.31 -2.81 -7.75
CA GLU A 83 6.33 -1.56 -8.52
C GLU A 83 6.44 -0.33 -7.60
N LEU A 84 5.69 -0.30 -6.51
CA LEU A 84 5.79 0.76 -5.50
C LEU A 84 7.23 0.89 -4.96
N TYR A 85 7.88 -0.24 -4.66
CA TYR A 85 9.29 -0.25 -4.28
C TYR A 85 10.19 0.37 -5.35
N ARG A 86 9.98 0.04 -6.64
CA ARG A 86 10.74 0.63 -7.75
C ARG A 86 10.55 2.15 -7.83
N CYS A 87 9.31 2.63 -7.70
CA CYS A 87 9.02 4.07 -7.67
C CYS A 87 9.70 4.79 -6.51
N LEU A 88 9.67 4.20 -5.30
CA LEU A 88 10.33 4.75 -4.12
C LEU A 88 11.86 4.78 -4.27
N VAL A 89 12.46 3.73 -4.85
CA VAL A 89 13.89 3.70 -5.19
C VAL A 89 14.24 4.78 -6.21
N ALA A 90 13.43 4.95 -7.26
CA ALA A 90 13.64 5.98 -8.29
C ALA A 90 13.61 7.40 -7.70
N LYS A 91 12.80 7.63 -6.66
CA LYS A 91 12.77 8.88 -5.88
C LYS A 91 13.87 9.02 -4.84
N GLY A 92 14.73 8.00 -4.66
CA GLY A 92 15.79 8.01 -3.66
C GLY A 92 15.31 7.82 -2.22
N LEU A 93 14.07 7.40 -2.02
CA LEU A 93 13.46 7.19 -0.70
C LEU A 93 13.86 5.85 -0.07
N VAL A 94 14.35 4.92 -0.88
CA VAL A 94 14.88 3.63 -0.43
C VAL A 94 16.38 3.57 -0.70
N LYS A 95 17.17 3.43 0.37
CA LYS A 95 18.62 3.21 0.25
C LYS A 95 18.87 1.76 -0.17
N THR A 96 19.13 1.54 -1.46
CA THR A 96 19.68 0.26 -1.91
C THR A 96 21.12 0.16 -1.42
N LYS A 97 21.49 -0.94 -0.75
CA LYS A 97 22.89 -1.20 -0.43
C LYS A 97 23.66 -1.28 -1.76
N LYS A 98 24.53 -0.30 -2.04
CA LYS A 98 25.57 -0.47 -3.05
C LYS A 98 26.44 -1.65 -2.59
N ARG A 99 26.48 -2.69 -3.42
CA ARG A 99 27.47 -3.76 -3.29
C ARG A 99 28.87 -3.20 -3.51
#